data_AF-Q239U8-F1
#
_entry.id   AF-Q239U8-F1
#
_cell.length_a   1.000
_cell.length_b   1.000
_cell.length_c   1.000
_cell.angle_alpha   90.00
_cell.angle_beta   90.00
_cell.angle_gamma   90.00
#
_symmetry.space_group_name_H-M   'P 1'
#
loop_
_entity.id
_entity.type
_entity.pdbx_description
1 polymer ?
#
loop_
_entity_poly.entity_id
_entity_poly.type
_entity_poly.pdbx_seq_one_letter_code
_entity_poly.pdbx_strand_id
1 'polypeptide(L)'
;MISSLDIHSVANLQIISKFVLNNSLFLNNTSFGFGGAIFLLQISTSSVYNSTFITNKALDFSGGAIYVNQSSLTLLESIFQNNLSLKERGGAICSENSNLIINQSQIIGNTAIIGGGIYYNQDQSLFVDLNTKLFNNTGRFYGNNIGSFPVKLLSYDLKKKQYNNYIKIENFQSGNYTKNPLYVQFIDQENRMISLDINSDVDHLSDSILQEIQSYQIQIQTLPDQKDLVIVQGNKLEYIQELNLFKLNITAGYSNNSIYQLKLVSQISNKILVLDLELDFRRCKIGEIRQRNQGFIQCYECQPGTYSLTDPYSDEKNIDSLQCLKCPQQYTSNCYKDRLILKDNYWRESNTTDEIYSCLKNGCSETNKIQINGCIKGYIGPLCDSCDYKGQYWNAQYALNGDRCVQCQEIAFLKKFFFLSYCI
;
A
#
# COMPACT_ATOMS: atom_id res chain seq x y z
N MET A 1 -41.62 26.26 1.27
CA MET A 1 -41.28 25.85 2.65
C MET A 1 -40.04 24.97 2.54
N ILE A 2 -38.85 25.55 2.75
CA ILE A 2 -37.55 24.85 2.79
C ILE A 2 -36.78 25.51 3.94
N SER A 3 -36.37 24.69 4.90
CA SER A 3 -35.76 25.07 6.16
C SER A 3 -34.23 24.98 6.07
N SER A 4 -33.59 26.10 5.76
CA SER A 4 -32.35 26.59 6.40
C SER A 4 -31.95 27.90 5.71
N LEU A 5 -32.48 29.01 6.23
CA LEU A 5 -32.01 30.35 5.91
C LEU A 5 -30.64 30.52 6.58
N ASP A 6 -29.56 30.45 5.81
CA ASP A 6 -28.24 30.80 6.29
C ASP A 6 -28.14 32.32 6.52
N ILE A 7 -28.50 32.79 7.71
CA ILE A 7 -28.61 34.22 8.07
C ILE A 7 -27.25 34.91 8.30
N HIS A 8 -26.12 34.29 7.93
CA HIS A 8 -24.79 34.76 8.36
C HIS A 8 -23.89 35.32 7.24
N SER A 9 -24.29 35.22 5.96
CA SER A 9 -23.58 35.87 4.86
C SER A 9 -24.01 37.33 4.67
N VAL A 10 -23.11 38.19 4.16
CA VAL A 10 -23.38 39.64 4.00
C VAL A 10 -24.39 39.90 2.89
N ALA A 11 -24.36 39.10 1.82
CA ALA A 11 -25.41 39.06 0.81
C ALA A 11 -25.92 37.63 0.66
N ASN A 12 -27.12 37.36 1.16
CA ASN A 12 -27.83 36.09 0.99
C ASN A 12 -28.91 36.23 -0.08
N LEU A 13 -28.69 35.58 -1.23
CA LEU A 13 -29.59 35.64 -2.38
C LEU A 13 -30.08 34.23 -2.73
N GLN A 14 -31.41 34.08 -2.79
CA GLN A 14 -32.06 32.80 -3.03
C GLN A 14 -33.22 32.96 -4.01
N ILE A 15 -33.37 32.01 -4.95
CA ILE A 15 -34.56 31.86 -5.80
C ILE A 15 -34.87 33.16 -6.59
N ILE A 16 -33.88 33.66 -7.32
CA ILE A 16 -34.04 34.78 -8.24
C ILE A 16 -33.49 34.44 -9.62
N SER A 17 -34.05 35.03 -10.67
CA SER A 17 -33.65 34.72 -12.05
C SER A 17 -32.28 35.29 -12.42
N LYS A 18 -31.90 36.44 -11.84
CA LYS A 18 -30.69 37.16 -12.20
C LYS A 18 -30.09 37.92 -11.03
N PHE A 19 -28.79 37.76 -10.83
CA PHE A 19 -27.99 38.58 -9.92
C PHE A 19 -26.83 39.23 -10.69
N VAL A 20 -26.61 40.53 -10.45
CA VAL A 20 -25.53 41.30 -11.07
C VAL A 20 -24.85 42.14 -10.00
N LEU A 21 -23.54 41.96 -9.86
CA LEU A 21 -22.67 42.74 -8.98
C LEU A 21 -21.57 43.39 -9.81
N ASN A 22 -21.36 44.68 -9.60
CA ASN A 22 -20.37 45.48 -10.33
C ASN A 22 -19.63 46.40 -9.38
N ASN A 23 -18.33 46.64 -9.62
CA ASN A 23 -17.55 47.71 -9.00
C ASN A 23 -17.71 47.76 -7.47
N SER A 24 -17.67 46.60 -6.82
CA SER A 24 -17.96 46.45 -5.40
C SER A 24 -16.77 45.94 -4.61
N LEU A 25 -16.68 46.34 -3.33
CA LEU A 25 -15.65 45.91 -2.40
C LEU A 25 -16.26 45.17 -1.21
N PHE A 26 -15.84 43.94 -1.00
CA PHE A 26 -16.16 43.12 0.16
C PHE A 26 -14.87 42.87 0.96
N LEU A 27 -14.74 43.53 2.11
CA LEU A 27 -13.53 43.52 2.94
C LEU A 27 -13.85 43.04 4.35
N ASN A 28 -13.10 42.06 4.85
CA ASN A 28 -13.18 41.57 6.24
C ASN A 28 -14.57 41.06 6.67
N ASN A 29 -15.39 40.56 5.75
CA ASN A 29 -16.66 39.97 6.12
C ASN A 29 -16.46 38.59 6.73
N THR A 30 -17.22 38.26 7.77
CA THR A 30 -17.13 36.96 8.45
C THR A 30 -18.53 36.37 8.59
N SER A 31 -18.70 35.15 8.11
CA SER A 31 -19.92 34.36 8.21
C SER A 31 -19.66 33.09 9.02
N PHE A 32 -20.62 32.71 9.88
CA PHE A 32 -20.69 31.37 10.47
C PHE A 32 -21.34 30.36 9.52
N GLY A 33 -21.87 30.84 8.39
CA GLY A 33 -22.49 30.07 7.33
C GLY A 33 -21.61 29.92 6.09
N PHE A 34 -22.24 29.50 5.00
CA PHE A 34 -21.69 29.47 3.66
C PHE A 34 -21.48 30.89 3.12
N GLY A 35 -20.38 31.10 2.39
CA GLY A 35 -20.11 32.38 1.76
C GLY A 35 -19.73 33.47 2.78
N GLY A 36 -18.43 33.70 2.96
CA GLY A 36 -17.98 34.75 3.89
C GLY A 36 -18.44 36.17 3.53
N ALA A 37 -18.75 36.40 2.25
CA ALA A 37 -19.34 37.64 1.75
C ALA A 37 -20.68 37.39 1.04
N ILE A 38 -20.75 36.45 0.10
CA ILE A 38 -21.94 36.22 -0.74
C ILE A 38 -22.34 34.76 -0.73
N PHE A 39 -23.63 34.51 -0.52
CA PHE A 39 -24.28 33.22 -0.67
C PHE A 39 -25.30 33.28 -1.80
N LEU A 40 -25.14 32.42 -2.81
CA LEU A 40 -26.02 32.30 -3.97
C LEU A 40 -26.65 30.89 -4.00
N LEU A 41 -27.98 30.81 -3.91
CA LEU A 41 -28.73 29.56 -4.01
C LEU A 41 -29.84 29.65 -5.04
N GLN A 42 -29.87 28.70 -5.99
CA GLN A 42 -30.94 28.61 -7.00
C GLN A 42 -31.09 29.89 -7.83
N ILE A 43 -29.96 30.45 -8.26
CA ILE A 43 -29.88 31.66 -9.09
C ILE A 43 -29.63 31.23 -10.54
N SER A 44 -30.59 31.50 -11.44
CA SER A 44 -30.46 31.03 -12.82
C SER A 44 -29.22 31.61 -13.52
N THR A 45 -28.96 32.90 -13.34
CA THR A 45 -27.78 33.59 -13.86
C THR A 45 -27.20 34.58 -12.85
N SER A 46 -25.91 34.47 -12.55
CA SER A 46 -25.20 35.47 -11.75
C SER A 46 -23.93 35.94 -12.41
N SER A 47 -23.67 37.24 -12.32
CA SER A 47 -22.46 37.88 -12.88
C SER A 47 -21.86 38.82 -11.86
N VAL A 48 -20.57 38.66 -11.60
CA VAL A 48 -19.77 39.55 -10.76
C VAL A 48 -18.62 40.07 -11.61
N TYR A 49 -18.55 41.39 -11.76
CA TYR A 49 -17.50 42.03 -12.54
C TYR A 49 -16.86 43.19 -11.77
N ASN A 50 -15.58 43.42 -12.03
CA ASN A 50 -14.79 44.51 -11.47
C ASN A 50 -14.90 44.63 -9.94
N SER A 51 -15.01 43.50 -9.25
CA SER A 51 -15.28 43.47 -7.82
C SER A 51 -14.13 42.84 -7.06
N THR A 52 -13.95 43.26 -5.81
CA THR A 52 -12.82 42.88 -4.98
C THR A 52 -13.29 42.27 -3.66
N PHE A 53 -12.79 41.08 -3.34
CA PHE A 53 -13.08 40.29 -2.15
C PHE A 53 -11.78 40.04 -1.40
N ILE A 54 -11.60 40.74 -0.28
CA ILE A 54 -10.38 40.66 0.52
C ILE A 54 -10.71 40.19 1.93
N THR A 55 -9.96 39.20 2.41
CA THR A 55 -9.97 38.73 3.81
C THR A 55 -11.36 38.37 4.34
N ASN A 56 -12.25 37.90 3.47
CA ASN A 56 -13.55 37.38 3.87
C ASN A 56 -13.41 35.95 4.40
N LYS A 57 -14.27 35.56 5.33
CA LYS A 57 -14.16 34.30 6.06
C LYS A 57 -15.50 33.58 6.18
N ALA A 58 -15.50 32.29 5.86
CA ALA A 58 -16.54 31.34 6.28
C ALA A 58 -15.94 30.43 7.37
N LEU A 59 -16.50 30.49 8.57
CA LEU A 59 -15.90 29.84 9.76
C LEU A 59 -16.26 28.36 9.87
N ASP A 60 -17.51 28.00 9.58
CA ASP A 60 -17.97 26.62 9.71
C ASP A 60 -18.28 25.94 8.37
N PHE A 61 -18.41 26.73 7.29
CA PHE A 61 -18.82 26.23 5.98
C PHE A 61 -17.92 26.70 4.82
N SER A 62 -18.28 26.26 3.61
CA SER A 62 -17.53 26.48 2.37
C SER A 62 -17.67 27.90 1.80
N GLY A 63 -16.72 28.28 0.94
CA GLY A 63 -16.75 29.54 0.19
C GLY A 63 -16.31 30.73 1.04
N GLY A 64 -15.00 30.87 1.27
CA GLY A 64 -14.50 31.94 2.15
C GLY A 64 -14.87 33.36 1.71
N ALA A 65 -15.13 33.59 0.42
CA ALA A 65 -15.78 34.80 -0.07
C ALA A 65 -17.17 34.51 -0.65
N ILE A 66 -17.25 33.63 -1.66
CA ILE A 66 -18.50 33.34 -2.37
C ILE A 66 -18.79 31.85 -2.27
N TYR A 67 -20.02 31.54 -1.88
CA TYR A 67 -20.59 30.21 -2.01
C TYR A 67 -21.72 30.23 -3.04
N VAL A 68 -21.73 29.25 -3.94
CA VAL A 68 -22.71 29.11 -5.01
C VAL A 68 -23.25 27.69 -5.05
N ASN A 69 -24.57 27.53 -4.99
CA ASN A 69 -25.22 26.23 -5.13
C ASN A 69 -26.43 26.27 -6.08
N GLN A 70 -26.59 25.23 -6.90
CA GLN A 70 -27.67 25.10 -7.89
C GLN A 70 -27.87 26.37 -8.75
N SER A 71 -26.77 27.00 -9.16
CA SER A 71 -26.78 28.30 -9.83
C SER A 71 -25.78 28.35 -10.99
N SER A 72 -25.62 29.50 -11.65
CA SER A 72 -24.49 29.78 -12.53
C SER A 72 -23.81 31.08 -12.15
N LEU A 73 -22.48 31.09 -12.09
CA LEU A 73 -21.67 32.27 -11.75
C LEU A 73 -20.65 32.56 -12.85
N THR A 74 -20.68 33.79 -13.36
CA THR A 74 -19.62 34.35 -14.21
C THR A 74 -18.86 35.43 -13.45
N LEU A 75 -17.55 35.26 -13.33
CA LEU A 75 -16.61 36.20 -12.77
C LEU A 75 -15.78 36.84 -13.89
N LEU A 76 -15.70 38.16 -13.89
CA LEU A 76 -14.90 38.92 -14.85
C LEU A 76 -14.10 39.99 -14.12
N GLU A 77 -12.80 40.11 -14.43
CA GLU A 77 -11.95 41.22 -13.96
C GLU A 77 -12.03 41.46 -12.44
N SER A 78 -12.17 40.38 -11.66
CA SER A 78 -12.41 40.46 -10.21
C SER A 78 -11.22 39.93 -9.42
N ILE A 79 -11.07 40.37 -8.17
CA ILE A 79 -9.95 40.03 -7.28
C ILE A 79 -10.48 39.31 -6.04
N PHE A 80 -9.91 38.17 -5.72
CA PHE A 80 -10.15 37.38 -4.51
C PHE A 80 -8.83 37.16 -3.79
N GLN A 81 -8.63 37.85 -2.67
CA GLN A 81 -7.37 37.84 -1.96
C GLN A 81 -7.52 37.48 -0.49
N ASN A 82 -6.71 36.52 -0.02
CA ASN A 82 -6.60 36.15 1.40
C ASN A 82 -7.93 35.77 2.06
N ASN A 83 -8.89 35.25 1.29
CA ASN A 83 -10.14 34.74 1.82
C ASN A 83 -9.93 33.34 2.42
N LEU A 84 -10.77 32.95 3.38
CA LEU A 84 -10.60 31.75 4.17
C LEU A 84 -11.92 30.99 4.33
N SER A 85 -11.92 29.70 3.98
CA SER A 85 -12.87 28.73 4.55
C SER A 85 -12.11 27.94 5.62
N LEU A 86 -12.49 28.10 6.88
CA LEU A 86 -11.66 27.61 8.00
C LEU A 86 -11.68 26.08 8.12
N LYS A 87 -12.87 25.49 8.00
CA LYS A 87 -13.09 24.05 8.25
C LYS A 87 -13.48 23.27 7.00
N GLU A 88 -13.60 23.96 5.87
CA GLU A 88 -14.33 23.48 4.70
C GLU A 88 -13.62 23.85 3.39
N ARG A 89 -14.36 23.90 2.28
CA ARG A 89 -13.84 23.93 0.91
C ARG A 89 -13.92 25.32 0.30
N GLY A 90 -13.07 25.59 -0.69
CA GLY A 90 -13.16 26.79 -1.52
C GLY A 90 -12.80 28.05 -0.76
N GLY A 91 -11.51 28.33 -0.59
CA GLY A 91 -11.05 29.43 0.27
C GLY A 91 -11.46 30.80 -0.24
N ALA A 92 -11.55 30.99 -1.56
CA ALA A 92 -12.27 32.10 -2.16
C ALA A 92 -13.69 31.68 -2.54
N ILE A 93 -13.81 30.67 -3.39
CA ILE A 93 -15.05 30.32 -4.06
C ILE A 93 -15.34 28.83 -3.87
N CYS A 94 -16.55 28.51 -3.43
CA CYS A 94 -17.06 27.15 -3.48
C CYS A 94 -18.27 27.10 -4.42
N SER A 95 -18.24 26.19 -5.40
CA SER A 95 -19.28 26.01 -6.42
C SER A 95 -19.82 24.58 -6.39
N GLU A 96 -20.99 24.40 -5.79
CA GLU A 96 -21.67 23.11 -5.72
C GLU A 96 -22.82 23.07 -6.72
N ASN A 97 -22.92 21.99 -7.51
CA ASN A 97 -24.03 21.81 -8.46
C ASN A 97 -24.28 23.04 -9.37
N SER A 98 -23.21 23.78 -9.68
CA SER A 98 -23.26 25.07 -10.35
C SER A 98 -22.17 25.18 -11.39
N ASN A 99 -22.46 25.89 -12.49
CA ASN A 99 -21.47 26.22 -13.51
C ASN A 99 -20.70 27.48 -13.11
N LEU A 100 -19.38 27.43 -13.23
CA LEU A 100 -18.48 28.53 -12.86
C LEU A 100 -17.60 28.93 -14.04
N ILE A 101 -17.69 30.19 -14.44
CA ILE A 101 -16.88 30.80 -15.50
C ILE A 101 -16.05 31.91 -14.87
N ILE A 102 -14.74 31.88 -15.07
CA ILE A 102 -13.81 32.86 -14.51
C ILE A 102 -12.92 33.39 -15.62
N ASN A 103 -13.02 34.71 -15.83
CA ASN A 103 -12.29 35.41 -16.88
C ASN A 103 -11.48 36.57 -16.27
N GLN A 104 -10.22 36.68 -16.70
CA GLN A 104 -9.35 37.83 -16.41
C GLN A 104 -9.30 38.24 -14.93
N SER A 105 -9.43 37.26 -14.03
CA SER A 105 -9.56 37.52 -12.59
C SER A 105 -8.29 37.13 -11.83
N GLN A 106 -8.21 37.47 -10.55
CA GLN A 106 -7.09 37.11 -9.69
C GLN A 106 -7.59 36.42 -8.43
N ILE A 107 -7.10 35.21 -8.16
CA ILE A 107 -7.45 34.42 -6.97
C ILE A 107 -6.15 34.07 -6.25
N ILE A 108 -5.83 34.80 -5.18
CA ILE A 108 -4.50 34.85 -4.59
C ILE A 108 -4.55 34.66 -3.08
N GLY A 109 -3.67 33.82 -2.53
CA GLY A 109 -3.46 33.76 -1.08
C GLY A 109 -4.65 33.19 -0.29
N ASN A 110 -5.61 32.57 -0.96
CA ASN A 110 -6.82 32.05 -0.32
C ASN A 110 -6.55 30.67 0.30
N THR A 111 -7.22 30.35 1.39
CA THR A 111 -6.96 29.14 2.18
C THR A 111 -8.25 28.36 2.47
N ALA A 112 -8.19 27.04 2.35
CA ALA A 112 -9.26 26.11 2.71
C ALA A 112 -8.69 24.74 3.09
N ILE A 113 -9.54 23.83 3.58
CA ILE A 113 -9.15 22.43 3.76
C ILE A 113 -8.91 21.76 2.40
N ILE A 114 -9.81 22.00 1.45
CA ILE A 114 -9.71 21.55 0.05
C ILE A 114 -10.07 22.72 -0.87
N GLY A 115 -9.32 22.92 -1.95
CA GLY A 115 -9.67 24.00 -2.89
C GLY A 115 -9.30 25.37 -2.32
N GLY A 116 -8.02 25.62 -2.02
CA GLY A 116 -7.56 26.86 -1.40
C GLY A 116 -8.05 28.12 -2.11
N GLY A 117 -8.01 28.13 -3.45
CA GLY A 117 -8.65 29.15 -4.27
C GLY A 117 -10.12 28.82 -4.51
N ILE A 118 -10.34 27.82 -5.35
CA ILE A 118 -11.65 27.40 -5.82
C ILE A 118 -11.87 25.95 -5.42
N TYR A 119 -13.07 25.64 -4.94
CA TYR A 119 -13.60 24.28 -4.93
C TYR A 119 -14.79 24.17 -5.89
N TYR A 120 -14.88 23.06 -6.63
CA TYR A 120 -16.03 22.75 -7.46
C TYR A 120 -16.39 21.27 -7.45
N ASN A 121 -17.68 20.97 -7.61
CA ASN A 121 -18.14 19.60 -7.86
C ASN A 121 -17.91 19.22 -9.33
N GLN A 122 -17.22 18.11 -9.56
CA GLN A 122 -16.75 17.71 -10.90
C GLN A 122 -17.86 17.33 -11.89
N ASP A 123 -19.08 17.17 -11.42
CA ASP A 123 -20.25 16.92 -12.27
C ASP A 123 -20.71 18.19 -13.02
N GLN A 124 -20.06 19.33 -12.75
CA GLN A 124 -20.39 20.64 -13.30
C GLN A 124 -19.19 21.25 -14.03
N SER A 125 -19.47 22.24 -14.88
CA SER A 125 -18.43 22.90 -15.65
C SER A 125 -17.71 23.97 -14.83
N LEU A 126 -16.38 23.91 -14.88
CA LEU A 126 -15.48 24.99 -14.48
C LEU A 126 -14.71 25.45 -15.71
N PHE A 127 -14.85 26.72 -16.07
CA PHE A 127 -14.03 27.38 -17.08
C PHE A 127 -13.19 28.46 -16.43
N VAL A 128 -11.89 28.40 -16.63
CA VAL A 128 -10.93 29.42 -16.19
C VAL A 128 -10.10 29.82 -17.40
N ASP A 129 -10.14 31.10 -17.77
CA ASP A 129 -9.37 31.58 -18.92
C ASP A 129 -7.87 31.68 -18.62
N LEU A 130 -7.07 31.77 -19.68
CA LEU A 130 -5.61 31.85 -19.57
C LEU A 130 -5.10 33.15 -18.93
N ASN A 131 -5.94 34.19 -18.87
CA ASN A 131 -5.57 35.46 -18.25
C ASN A 131 -5.87 35.49 -16.74
N THR A 132 -6.65 34.54 -16.24
CA THR A 132 -6.93 34.42 -14.81
C THR A 132 -5.69 33.93 -14.08
N LYS A 133 -5.30 34.63 -13.02
CA LYS A 133 -4.15 34.28 -12.18
C LYS A 133 -4.62 33.54 -10.94
N LEU A 134 -4.17 32.31 -10.75
CA LEU A 134 -4.36 31.56 -9.51
C LEU A 134 -3.00 31.15 -8.95
N PHE A 135 -2.63 31.71 -7.81
CA PHE A 135 -1.34 31.41 -7.18
C PHE A 135 -1.35 31.70 -5.67
N ASN A 136 -0.40 31.10 -4.95
CA ASN A 136 -0.25 31.20 -3.50
C ASN A 136 -1.50 30.82 -2.69
N ASN A 137 -2.45 30.12 -3.31
CA ASN A 137 -3.58 29.56 -2.59
C ASN A 137 -3.17 28.24 -1.92
N THR A 138 -3.78 27.91 -0.78
CA THR A 138 -3.42 26.74 0.02
C THR A 138 -4.65 25.90 0.32
N GLY A 139 -4.67 24.68 -0.20
CA GLY A 139 -5.59 23.64 0.22
C GLY A 139 -4.85 22.73 1.19
N ARG A 140 -5.28 22.67 2.46
CA ARG A 140 -4.59 21.91 3.51
C ARG A 140 -4.35 20.45 3.11
N PHE A 141 -5.37 19.79 2.56
CA PHE A 141 -5.26 18.39 2.13
C PHE A 141 -4.86 18.28 0.67
N TYR A 142 -5.47 19.07 -0.20
CA TYR A 142 -5.15 19.14 -1.63
C TYR A 142 -5.93 20.29 -2.30
N GLY A 143 -5.72 20.49 -3.60
CA GLY A 143 -6.37 21.53 -4.39
C GLY A 143 -6.01 22.97 -4.01
N ASN A 144 -4.72 23.34 -3.93
CA ASN A 144 -4.23 24.70 -3.72
C ASN A 144 -5.00 25.74 -4.53
N ASN A 145 -4.93 25.72 -5.85
CA ASN A 145 -5.67 26.73 -6.62
C ASN A 145 -7.08 26.24 -6.93
N ILE A 146 -7.19 25.00 -7.37
CA ILE A 146 -8.47 24.39 -7.75
C ILE A 146 -8.54 23.01 -7.10
N GLY A 147 -9.56 22.82 -6.27
CA GLY A 147 -9.86 21.57 -5.59
C GLY A 147 -11.18 20.97 -6.03
N SER A 148 -11.23 19.65 -6.06
CA SER A 148 -12.40 18.80 -6.31
C SER A 148 -12.03 17.37 -5.94
N PHE A 149 -12.98 16.44 -5.83
CA PHE A 149 -12.65 15.03 -5.53
C PHE A 149 -11.47 14.51 -6.38
N PRO A 150 -10.58 13.67 -5.82
CA PRO A 150 -9.40 13.18 -6.55
C PRO A 150 -9.74 12.57 -7.92
N VAL A 151 -8.86 12.78 -8.90
CA VAL A 151 -9.10 12.41 -10.31
C VAL A 151 -8.32 11.19 -10.77
N LYS A 152 -7.28 10.77 -10.03
CA LYS A 152 -6.48 9.59 -10.37
C LYS A 152 -6.17 8.78 -9.12
N LEU A 153 -6.07 7.48 -9.31
CA LEU A 153 -5.51 6.53 -8.36
C LEU A 153 -4.25 5.95 -9.00
N LEU A 154 -3.09 6.12 -8.37
CA LEU A 154 -1.80 5.65 -8.88
C LEU A 154 -1.10 4.78 -7.85
N SER A 155 -0.25 3.85 -8.30
CA SER A 155 0.69 3.17 -7.42
C SER A 155 1.94 4.02 -7.23
N TYR A 156 2.62 3.83 -6.10
CA TYR A 156 3.91 4.47 -5.82
C TYR A 156 4.97 3.43 -5.48
N ASP A 157 6.05 3.41 -6.26
CA ASP A 157 7.21 2.57 -5.99
C ASP A 157 8.16 3.31 -5.03
N LEU A 158 8.23 2.85 -3.78
CA LEU A 158 9.10 3.45 -2.75
C LEU A 158 10.59 3.46 -3.13
N LYS A 159 11.06 2.46 -3.89
CA LYS A 159 12.48 2.33 -4.26
C LYS A 159 12.82 3.27 -5.41
N LYS A 160 11.97 3.33 -6.42
CA LYS A 160 12.15 4.18 -7.60
C LYS A 160 11.68 5.62 -7.41
N LYS A 161 10.88 5.88 -6.36
CA LYS A 161 10.23 7.16 -6.08
C LYS A 161 9.41 7.68 -7.26
N GLN A 162 8.64 6.77 -7.89
CA GLN A 162 7.88 7.08 -9.09
C GLN A 162 6.45 6.55 -8.99
N TYR A 163 5.53 7.26 -9.67
CA TYR A 163 4.16 6.81 -9.84
C TYR A 163 4.03 5.90 -11.04
N ASN A 164 3.16 4.90 -10.93
CA ASN A 164 2.79 4.06 -12.05
C ASN A 164 1.26 3.94 -12.12
N ASN A 165 0.74 3.87 -13.34
CA ASN A 165 -0.67 3.64 -13.66
C ASN A 165 -1.02 2.14 -13.74
N TYR A 166 -0.07 1.26 -13.43
CA TYR A 166 -0.20 -0.19 -13.49
C TYR A 166 0.70 -0.83 -12.43
N ILE A 167 0.22 -1.92 -11.83
CA ILE A 167 0.93 -2.72 -10.84
C ILE A 167 1.10 -4.13 -11.39
N LYS A 168 2.30 -4.69 -11.30
CA LYS A 168 2.55 -6.13 -11.53
C LYS A 168 3.16 -6.75 -10.29
N ILE A 169 2.53 -7.80 -9.77
CA ILE A 169 3.05 -8.60 -8.66
C ILE A 169 3.45 -9.96 -9.19
N GLU A 170 4.76 -10.17 -9.29
CA GLU A 170 5.33 -11.44 -9.72
C GLU A 170 5.58 -12.38 -8.53
N ASN A 171 5.63 -13.68 -8.81
CA ASN A 171 5.91 -14.72 -7.82
C ASN A 171 4.94 -14.72 -6.62
N PHE A 172 3.67 -14.37 -6.86
CA PHE A 172 2.65 -14.28 -5.84
C PHE A 172 2.27 -15.68 -5.30
N GLN A 173 2.19 -15.83 -3.98
CA GLN A 173 1.89 -17.10 -3.33
C GLN A 173 0.39 -17.23 -3.11
N SER A 174 -0.20 -18.31 -3.62
CA SER A 174 -1.63 -18.54 -3.48
C SER A 174 -2.08 -18.74 -2.03
N GLY A 175 -3.11 -18.00 -1.63
CA GLY A 175 -3.70 -18.00 -0.29
C GLY A 175 -2.84 -17.33 0.79
N ASN A 176 -1.81 -16.57 0.39
CA ASN A 176 -1.00 -15.78 1.32
C ASN A 176 -1.13 -14.28 1.00
N TYR A 177 -0.71 -13.44 1.94
CA TYR A 177 -0.71 -11.99 1.76
C TYR A 177 0.45 -11.55 0.86
N THR A 178 0.30 -10.37 0.25
CA THR A 178 1.38 -9.66 -0.46
C THR A 178 2.58 -9.47 0.48
N LYS A 179 3.70 -10.16 0.21
CA LYS A 179 4.94 -10.06 1.01
C LYS A 179 5.44 -8.62 1.13
N ASN A 180 5.28 -7.85 0.05
CA ASN A 180 5.50 -6.41 0.05
C ASN A 180 4.13 -5.75 -0.13
N PRO A 181 3.71 -4.87 0.78
CA PRO A 181 2.46 -4.15 0.61
C PRO A 181 2.49 -3.29 -0.66
N LEU A 182 1.31 -3.09 -1.25
CA LEU A 182 1.14 -2.11 -2.31
C LEU A 182 0.96 -0.74 -1.70
N TYR A 183 1.62 0.26 -2.27
CA TYR A 183 1.39 1.65 -1.92
C TYR A 183 0.67 2.33 -3.07
N VAL A 184 -0.45 2.97 -2.75
CA VAL A 184 -1.29 3.70 -3.70
C VAL A 184 -1.56 5.10 -3.17
N GLN A 185 -1.89 6.01 -4.09
CA GLN A 185 -2.16 7.39 -3.77
C GLN A 185 -3.22 7.98 -4.69
N PHE A 186 -4.10 8.79 -4.10
CA PHE A 186 -5.07 9.62 -4.80
C PHE A 186 -4.42 10.94 -5.21
N ILE A 187 -4.69 11.36 -6.43
CA ILE A 187 -4.10 12.55 -7.04
C ILE A 187 -5.21 13.52 -7.43
N ASP A 188 -5.04 14.79 -7.05
CA ASP A 188 -5.96 15.88 -7.39
C ASP A 188 -5.82 16.33 -8.85
N GLN A 189 -6.69 17.24 -9.30
CA GLN A 189 -6.64 17.77 -10.67
C GLN A 189 -5.38 18.58 -11.00
N GLU A 190 -4.63 19.01 -9.99
CA GLU A 190 -3.37 19.74 -10.13
C GLU A 190 -2.17 18.77 -10.13
N ASN A 191 -2.41 17.46 -10.26
CA ASN A 191 -1.41 16.39 -10.21
C ASN A 191 -0.64 16.32 -8.89
N ARG A 192 -1.28 16.65 -7.77
CA ARG A 192 -0.67 16.57 -6.43
C ARG A 192 -1.30 15.47 -5.62
N MET A 193 -0.49 14.91 -4.73
CA MET A 193 -0.94 13.92 -3.76
C MET A 193 -1.91 14.55 -2.78
N ILE A 194 -2.94 13.82 -2.40
CA ILE A 194 -3.68 14.17 -1.19
C ILE A 194 -2.78 13.98 0.03
N SER A 195 -2.89 14.87 1.00
CA SER A 195 -2.13 14.84 2.25
C SER A 195 -3.10 14.94 3.42
N LEU A 196 -3.43 13.80 4.02
CA LEU A 196 -4.38 13.72 5.13
C LEU A 196 -3.64 13.83 6.46
N ASP A 197 -3.14 15.02 6.79
CA ASP A 197 -2.57 15.27 8.11
C ASP A 197 -3.68 15.59 9.12
N ILE A 198 -4.21 14.53 9.75
CA ILE A 198 -5.36 14.56 10.66
C ILE A 198 -4.92 14.68 12.14
N ASN A 199 -3.65 14.42 12.45
CA ASN A 199 -3.19 14.16 13.82
C ASN A 199 -3.18 15.38 14.77
N SER A 200 -3.41 16.61 14.29
CA SER A 200 -3.39 17.82 15.12
C SER A 200 -4.73 18.51 15.33
N ASP A 201 -5.77 18.24 14.52
CA ASP A 201 -6.95 19.13 14.43
C ASP A 201 -8.28 18.43 14.08
N VAL A 202 -8.54 17.21 14.60
CA VAL A 202 -9.83 16.54 14.34
C VAL A 202 -11.02 17.42 14.77
N ASP A 203 -10.86 18.20 15.85
CA ASP A 203 -11.88 19.13 16.38
C ASP A 203 -12.14 20.35 15.47
N HIS A 204 -11.39 20.51 14.37
CA HIS A 204 -11.53 21.61 13.41
C HIS A 204 -11.89 21.17 11.98
N LEU A 205 -12.18 19.88 11.74
CA LEU A 205 -12.70 19.41 10.46
C LEU A 205 -14.23 19.33 10.51
N SER A 206 -14.89 19.65 9.40
CA SER A 206 -16.34 19.45 9.28
C SER A 206 -16.69 17.99 9.03
N ASP A 207 -17.96 17.62 9.33
CA ASP A 207 -18.49 16.28 9.05
C ASP A 207 -18.38 15.91 7.58
N SER A 208 -18.55 16.87 6.66
CA SER A 208 -18.51 16.61 5.22
C SER A 208 -17.08 16.29 4.73
N ILE A 209 -16.06 16.89 5.35
CA ILE A 209 -14.65 16.57 5.08
C ILE A 209 -14.33 15.17 5.63
N LEU A 210 -14.76 14.87 6.85
CA LEU A 210 -14.56 13.55 7.46
C LEU A 210 -15.23 12.44 6.65
N GLN A 211 -16.45 12.67 6.17
CA GLN A 211 -17.18 11.74 5.30
C GLN A 211 -16.44 11.52 3.97
N GLU A 212 -15.88 12.57 3.36
CA GLU A 212 -15.06 12.41 2.15
C GLU A 212 -13.83 11.55 2.41
N ILE A 213 -13.09 11.79 3.50
CA ILE A 213 -11.91 10.98 3.85
C ILE A 213 -12.30 9.51 4.07
N GLN A 214 -13.41 9.26 4.75
CA GLN A 214 -13.94 7.91 4.99
C GLN A 214 -14.42 7.22 3.69
N SER A 215 -14.75 7.99 2.65
CA SER A 215 -15.16 7.47 1.34
C SER A 215 -14.01 6.90 0.52
N TYR A 216 -12.75 7.21 0.88
CA TYR A 216 -11.57 6.70 0.18
C TYR A 216 -11.34 5.22 0.49
N GLN A 217 -12.05 4.38 -0.25
CA GLN A 217 -12.01 2.93 -0.16
C GLN A 217 -11.59 2.33 -1.50
N ILE A 218 -11.04 1.11 -1.46
CA ILE A 218 -10.70 0.36 -2.67
C ILE A 218 -11.47 -0.94 -2.67
N GLN A 219 -11.96 -1.32 -3.85
CA GLN A 219 -12.49 -2.64 -4.13
C GLN A 219 -11.63 -3.27 -5.22
N ILE A 220 -11.33 -4.56 -5.08
CA ILE A 220 -10.66 -5.32 -6.13
C ILE A 220 -11.74 -5.89 -7.03
N GLN A 221 -11.75 -5.46 -8.28
CA GLN A 221 -12.64 -5.98 -9.31
C GLN A 221 -11.90 -6.98 -10.19
N THR A 222 -12.48 -8.17 -10.34
CA THR A 222 -12.04 -9.22 -11.26
C THR A 222 -12.68 -9.04 -12.64
N LEU A 223 -12.02 -9.54 -13.69
CA LEU A 223 -12.64 -9.59 -15.01
C LEU A 223 -13.69 -10.72 -15.08
N PRO A 224 -14.77 -10.59 -15.86
CA PRO A 224 -15.88 -11.57 -15.90
C PRO A 224 -15.46 -13.01 -16.20
N ASP A 225 -14.38 -13.20 -16.97
CA ASP A 225 -13.90 -14.50 -17.41
C ASP A 225 -12.97 -15.18 -16.37
N GLN A 226 -12.61 -14.50 -15.28
CA GLN A 226 -11.69 -14.99 -14.25
C GLN A 226 -12.43 -15.59 -13.05
N LYS A 227 -13.30 -16.57 -13.29
CA LYS A 227 -14.08 -17.26 -12.24
C LYS A 227 -13.22 -18.11 -11.28
N ASP A 228 -11.98 -18.34 -11.68
CA ASP A 228 -11.00 -19.19 -11.02
C ASP A 228 -10.15 -18.46 -9.97
N LEU A 229 -10.39 -17.17 -9.73
CA LEU A 229 -9.69 -16.37 -8.72
C LEU A 229 -10.60 -16.06 -7.53
N VAL A 230 -10.05 -16.26 -6.32
CA VAL A 230 -10.70 -15.87 -5.07
C VAL A 230 -9.86 -14.80 -4.38
N ILE A 231 -10.45 -13.63 -4.15
CA ILE A 231 -9.87 -12.56 -3.33
C ILE A 231 -10.34 -12.75 -1.89
N VAL A 232 -9.41 -13.01 -0.98
CA VAL A 232 -9.69 -13.23 0.45
C VAL A 232 -9.66 -11.91 1.22
N GLN A 233 -8.69 -11.05 0.91
CA GLN A 233 -8.51 -9.71 1.51
C GLN A 233 -7.96 -8.74 0.46
N GLY A 234 -8.28 -7.46 0.60
CA GLY A 234 -7.78 -6.40 -0.29
C GLY A 234 -8.75 -5.24 -0.53
N ASN A 235 -9.69 -5.02 0.37
CA ASN A 235 -10.69 -3.94 0.27
C ASN A 235 -10.45 -2.78 1.25
N LYS A 236 -9.45 -2.88 2.13
CA LYS A 236 -9.16 -1.86 3.15
C LYS A 236 -7.83 -1.19 2.86
N LEU A 237 -7.87 0.14 2.81
CA LEU A 237 -6.69 0.98 2.80
C LEU A 237 -6.27 1.33 4.23
N GLU A 238 -4.97 1.30 4.48
CA GLU A 238 -4.34 1.81 5.69
C GLU A 238 -3.54 3.06 5.31
N TYR A 239 -3.94 4.25 5.78
CA TYR A 239 -3.19 5.47 5.52
C TYR A 239 -1.94 5.53 6.42
N ILE A 240 -0.78 5.71 5.81
CA ILE A 240 0.52 5.81 6.51
C ILE A 240 0.98 7.26 6.43
N GLN A 241 0.92 7.94 7.57
CA GLN A 241 1.19 9.37 7.63
C GLN A 241 2.66 9.71 7.37
N GLU A 242 3.61 8.90 7.84
CA GLU A 242 5.05 9.17 7.65
C GLU A 242 5.46 9.13 6.17
N LEU A 243 4.71 8.38 5.37
CA LEU A 243 4.94 8.24 3.93
C LEU A 243 3.98 9.11 3.11
N ASN A 244 2.89 9.60 3.70
CA ASN A 244 1.74 10.15 3.00
C ASN A 244 1.29 9.24 1.83
N LEU A 245 1.00 7.98 2.15
CA LEU A 245 0.58 6.96 1.17
C LEU A 245 -0.47 6.04 1.78
N PHE A 246 -1.31 5.45 0.94
CA PHE A 246 -2.23 4.40 1.34
C PHE A 246 -1.62 3.03 1.07
N LYS A 247 -1.59 2.20 2.11
CA LYS A 247 -1.11 0.83 2.06
C LYS A 247 -2.27 -0.12 1.81
N LEU A 248 -2.06 -1.06 0.89
CA LEU A 248 -2.99 -2.12 0.55
C LEU A 248 -2.29 -3.47 0.64
N ASN A 249 -2.84 -4.37 1.45
CA ASN A 249 -2.45 -5.77 1.48
C ASN A 249 -3.49 -6.59 0.72
N ILE A 250 -3.03 -7.45 -0.18
CA ILE A 250 -3.91 -8.34 -0.95
C ILE A 250 -3.62 -9.78 -0.57
N THR A 251 -4.66 -10.56 -0.34
CA THR A 251 -4.60 -12.01 -0.20
C THR A 251 -5.51 -12.59 -1.25
N ALA A 252 -4.96 -13.42 -2.14
CA ALA A 252 -5.70 -14.02 -3.24
C ALA A 252 -5.26 -15.47 -3.47
N GLY A 253 -6.13 -16.27 -4.07
CA GLY A 253 -5.81 -17.63 -4.47
C GLY A 253 -6.44 -18.01 -5.79
N TYR A 254 -5.79 -18.93 -6.50
CA TYR A 254 -6.21 -19.37 -7.84
C TYR A 254 -6.66 -20.85 -7.84
N SER A 255 -7.46 -21.23 -8.83
CA SER A 255 -7.79 -22.65 -9.09
C SER A 255 -6.98 -23.24 -10.25
N ASN A 256 -6.80 -22.52 -11.37
CA ASN A 256 -6.13 -23.05 -12.58
C ASN A 256 -5.06 -22.15 -13.23
N ASN A 257 -5.34 -20.85 -13.43
CA ASN A 257 -4.42 -19.95 -14.15
C ASN A 257 -3.33 -19.39 -13.24
N SER A 258 -2.18 -19.03 -13.82
CA SER A 258 -1.11 -18.35 -13.09
C SER A 258 -1.21 -16.83 -13.14
N ILE A 259 -1.74 -16.23 -14.21
CA ILE A 259 -1.76 -14.76 -14.35
C ILE A 259 -3.21 -14.25 -14.37
N TYR A 260 -3.49 -13.24 -13.53
CA TYR A 260 -4.80 -12.59 -13.43
C TYR A 260 -4.67 -11.07 -13.55
N GLN A 261 -5.46 -10.51 -14.46
CA GLN A 261 -5.66 -9.07 -14.62
C GLN A 261 -6.84 -8.59 -13.78
N LEU A 262 -6.59 -7.64 -12.90
CA LEU A 262 -7.51 -7.08 -11.92
C LEU A 262 -7.53 -5.56 -12.02
N LYS A 263 -8.52 -4.97 -11.38
CA LYS A 263 -8.64 -3.53 -11.22
C LYS A 263 -8.83 -3.17 -9.76
N LEU A 264 -8.00 -2.26 -9.27
CA LEU A 264 -8.26 -1.55 -8.03
C LEU A 264 -9.20 -0.40 -8.35
N VAL A 265 -10.40 -0.44 -7.77
CA VAL A 265 -11.48 0.49 -8.06
C VAL A 265 -11.80 1.28 -6.81
N SER A 266 -11.82 2.59 -6.91
CA SER A 266 -12.30 3.48 -5.86
C SER A 266 -13.45 4.32 -6.39
N GLN A 267 -14.62 4.18 -5.77
CA GLN A 267 -15.78 5.01 -6.09
C GLN A 267 -15.78 6.21 -5.15
N ILE A 268 -15.58 7.40 -5.72
CA ILE A 268 -15.55 8.66 -4.98
C ILE A 268 -16.55 9.60 -5.62
N SER A 269 -17.56 10.01 -4.85
CA SER A 269 -18.71 10.74 -5.39
C SER A 269 -19.32 9.96 -6.57
N ASN A 270 -19.51 10.61 -7.72
CA ASN A 270 -20.05 10.00 -8.95
C ASN A 270 -18.96 9.44 -9.88
N LYS A 271 -17.69 9.44 -9.46
CA LYS A 271 -16.57 8.97 -10.29
C LYS A 271 -15.99 7.66 -9.80
N ILE A 272 -15.46 6.92 -10.76
CA ILE A 272 -14.78 5.65 -10.55
C ILE A 272 -13.33 5.84 -10.95
N LEU A 273 -12.43 5.78 -9.96
CA LEU A 273 -10.99 5.76 -10.18
C LEU A 273 -10.53 4.32 -10.31
N VAL A 274 -9.67 4.05 -11.29
CA VAL A 274 -9.22 2.71 -11.64
C VAL A 274 -7.70 2.67 -11.73
N LEU A 275 -7.10 1.64 -11.15
CA LEU A 275 -5.69 1.30 -11.27
C LEU A 275 -5.55 -0.17 -11.64
N ASP A 276 -4.88 -0.45 -12.75
CA ASP A 276 -4.72 -1.81 -13.25
C ASP A 276 -3.69 -2.59 -12.39
N LEU A 277 -4.02 -3.86 -12.10
CA LEU A 277 -3.24 -4.75 -11.25
C LEU A 277 -3.13 -6.12 -11.92
N GLU A 278 -1.92 -6.60 -12.15
CA GLU A 278 -1.63 -7.97 -12.57
C GLU A 278 -1.06 -8.78 -11.41
N LEU A 279 -1.66 -9.94 -11.14
CA LEU A 279 -1.13 -10.94 -10.23
C LEU A 279 -0.59 -12.13 -11.02
N ASP A 280 0.71 -12.38 -10.90
CA ASP A 280 1.40 -13.55 -11.47
C ASP A 280 1.77 -14.52 -10.33
N PHE A 281 0.95 -15.56 -10.21
CA PHE A 281 1.06 -16.63 -9.24
C PHE A 281 2.18 -17.60 -9.61
N ARG A 282 3.02 -17.91 -8.63
CA ARG A 282 3.97 -19.01 -8.74
C ARG A 282 3.34 -20.34 -8.33
N ARG A 283 3.94 -21.44 -8.80
CA ARG A 283 3.70 -22.78 -8.25
C ARG A 283 4.08 -22.85 -6.76
N CYS A 284 3.41 -23.74 -6.03
CA CYS A 284 3.83 -24.09 -4.68
C CYS A 284 5.21 -24.75 -4.71
N LYS A 285 6.03 -24.49 -3.69
CA LYS A 285 7.42 -24.98 -3.60
C LYS A 285 7.52 -26.11 -2.56
N ILE A 286 8.62 -26.87 -2.60
CA ILE A 286 8.95 -27.80 -1.52
C ILE A 286 8.99 -27.03 -0.18
N GLY A 287 8.48 -27.65 0.88
CA GLY A 287 8.22 -27.00 2.16
C GLY A 287 6.86 -26.30 2.26
N GLU A 288 6.11 -26.27 1.16
CA GLU A 288 4.69 -25.93 1.12
C GLU A 288 3.87 -27.20 0.82
N ILE A 289 2.57 -27.14 1.08
CA ILE A 289 1.60 -28.15 0.65
C ILE A 289 0.44 -27.45 -0.07
N ARG A 290 -0.23 -28.17 -0.97
CA ARG A 290 -1.44 -27.67 -1.61
C ARG A 290 -2.63 -28.03 -0.72
N GLN A 291 -3.50 -27.07 -0.48
CA GLN A 291 -4.76 -27.30 0.24
C GLN A 291 -5.89 -26.63 -0.50
N ARG A 292 -6.99 -27.36 -0.70
CA ARG A 292 -8.22 -26.77 -1.22
C ARG A 292 -8.92 -26.00 -0.10
N ASN A 293 -9.06 -24.69 -0.28
CA ASN A 293 -9.74 -23.82 0.67
C ASN A 293 -10.75 -22.95 -0.08
N GLN A 294 -12.03 -22.99 0.32
CA GLN A 294 -13.09 -22.11 -0.20
C GLN A 294 -13.08 -21.91 -1.74
N GLY A 295 -12.84 -22.97 -2.51
CA GLY A 295 -12.88 -22.95 -3.97
C GLY A 295 -11.56 -22.62 -4.69
N PHE A 296 -10.47 -22.32 -3.98
CA PHE A 296 -9.14 -22.10 -4.56
C PHE A 296 -8.09 -23.04 -3.96
N ILE A 297 -6.91 -23.08 -4.57
CA ILE A 297 -5.76 -23.86 -4.12
C ILE A 297 -4.81 -22.94 -3.37
N GLN A 298 -4.61 -23.17 -2.08
CA GLN A 298 -3.64 -22.45 -1.26
C GLN A 298 -2.29 -23.18 -1.26
N CYS A 299 -1.19 -22.43 -1.39
CA CYS A 299 0.15 -22.93 -1.09
C CYS A 299 0.42 -22.67 0.40
N TYR A 300 0.10 -23.65 1.24
CA TYR A 300 0.28 -23.54 2.69
C TYR A 300 1.73 -23.85 3.06
N GLU A 301 2.42 -22.89 3.66
CA GLU A 301 3.81 -23.06 4.10
C GLU A 301 3.87 -23.81 5.44
N CYS A 302 4.66 -24.88 5.53
CA CYS A 302 4.81 -25.65 6.77
C CYS A 302 5.44 -24.81 7.88
N GLN A 303 4.68 -24.61 8.96
CA GLN A 303 5.06 -23.77 10.10
C GLN A 303 6.14 -24.44 10.97
N PRO A 304 6.85 -23.68 11.83
CA PRO A 304 7.80 -24.24 12.78
C PRO A 304 7.22 -25.42 13.57
N GLY A 305 7.95 -26.53 13.63
CA GLY A 305 7.47 -27.80 14.18
C GLY A 305 6.95 -28.79 13.13
N THR A 306 6.82 -28.36 11.87
CA THR A 306 6.39 -29.20 10.75
C THR A 306 7.20 -28.93 9.47
N TYR A 307 7.25 -29.89 8.55
CA TYR A 307 8.02 -29.77 7.31
C TYR A 307 7.40 -30.60 6.17
N SER A 308 7.85 -30.35 4.94
CA SER A 308 7.55 -31.17 3.76
C SER A 308 8.75 -31.15 2.80
N LEU A 309 9.25 -32.34 2.41
CA LEU A 309 10.37 -32.48 1.46
C LEU A 309 9.91 -32.94 0.07
N THR A 310 8.62 -33.24 -0.07
CA THR A 310 8.01 -33.74 -1.31
C THR A 310 7.55 -32.57 -2.18
N ASP A 311 7.63 -32.72 -3.50
CA ASP A 311 7.03 -31.77 -4.44
C ASP A 311 5.52 -31.69 -4.20
N PRO A 312 4.93 -30.50 -3.97
CA PRO A 312 3.48 -30.34 -3.77
C PRO A 312 2.60 -30.83 -4.93
N TYR A 313 3.18 -31.12 -6.09
CA TYR A 313 2.49 -31.63 -7.27
C TYR A 313 2.78 -33.11 -7.56
N SER A 314 3.42 -33.84 -6.64
CA SER A 314 3.76 -35.26 -6.83
C SER A 314 2.52 -36.16 -7.01
N ASP A 315 1.40 -35.79 -6.39
CA ASP A 315 0.10 -36.44 -6.58
C ASP A 315 -0.91 -35.44 -7.16
N GLU A 316 -0.99 -35.39 -8.50
CA GLU A 316 -1.92 -34.51 -9.20
C GLU A 316 -3.39 -34.90 -9.01
N LYS A 317 -3.67 -36.16 -8.62
CA LYS A 317 -5.04 -36.69 -8.49
C LYS A 317 -5.65 -36.34 -7.14
N ASN A 318 -4.84 -36.23 -6.09
CA ASN A 318 -5.31 -35.88 -4.75
C ASN A 318 -4.54 -34.68 -4.18
N ILE A 319 -5.09 -33.48 -4.41
CA ILE A 319 -4.49 -32.20 -4.00
C ILE A 319 -4.22 -32.13 -2.50
N ASP A 320 -5.08 -32.72 -1.68
CA ASP A 320 -5.01 -32.65 -0.21
C ASP A 320 -4.27 -33.85 0.40
N SER A 321 -3.65 -34.70 -0.43
CA SER A 321 -2.91 -35.90 0.02
C SER A 321 -1.65 -35.55 0.82
N LEU A 322 -0.96 -34.48 0.44
CA LEU A 322 0.30 -34.10 1.06
C LEU A 322 0.04 -33.23 2.30
N GLN A 323 0.57 -33.68 3.44
CA GLN A 323 0.48 -32.97 4.71
C GLN A 323 1.86 -32.58 5.22
N CYS A 324 1.94 -31.47 5.94
CA CYS A 324 3.16 -31.12 6.66
C CYS A 324 3.42 -32.15 7.77
N LEU A 325 4.53 -32.85 7.68
CA LEU A 325 4.96 -33.86 8.64
C LEU A 325 5.45 -33.18 9.92
N LYS A 326 5.18 -33.76 11.08
CA LYS A 326 5.74 -33.26 12.35
C LYS A 326 7.23 -33.57 12.41
N CYS A 327 8.03 -32.68 13.01
CA CYS A 327 9.46 -32.93 13.16
C CYS A 327 9.70 -34.27 13.90
N PRO A 328 10.62 -35.13 13.43
CA PRO A 328 11.07 -36.31 14.16
C PRO A 328 11.82 -35.87 15.43
N GLN A 329 11.09 -35.71 16.54
CA GLN A 329 11.63 -35.08 17.76
C GLN A 329 12.82 -35.83 18.38
N GLN A 330 12.94 -37.14 18.09
CA GLN A 330 14.07 -37.94 18.53
C GLN A 330 15.39 -37.39 17.95
N TYR A 331 15.40 -37.07 16.66
CA TYR A 331 16.61 -36.80 15.88
C TYR A 331 16.80 -35.33 15.50
N THR A 332 15.73 -34.53 15.56
CA THR A 332 15.73 -33.14 15.07
C THR A 332 15.65 -32.14 16.20
N SER A 333 16.38 -31.04 16.07
CA SER A 333 16.31 -29.90 17.00
C SER A 333 15.12 -29.01 16.65
N ASN A 334 14.89 -28.77 15.36
CA ASN A 334 13.75 -28.03 14.84
C ASN A 334 13.53 -28.39 13.36
N CYS A 335 12.34 -28.09 12.83
CA CYS A 335 12.03 -28.19 11.42
C CYS A 335 10.99 -27.14 11.02
N TYR A 336 11.07 -26.67 9.79
CA TYR A 336 10.14 -25.70 9.19
C TYR A 336 10.29 -25.75 7.68
N LYS A 337 9.22 -25.49 6.92
CA LYS A 337 9.25 -25.51 5.45
C LYS A 337 9.85 -26.81 4.90
N ASP A 338 10.93 -26.71 4.14
CA ASP A 338 11.72 -27.78 3.52
C ASP A 338 12.97 -28.17 4.35
N ARG A 339 13.06 -27.70 5.60
CA ARG A 339 14.25 -27.86 6.43
C ARG A 339 13.99 -28.75 7.64
N LEU A 340 14.82 -29.77 7.76
CA LEU A 340 15.06 -30.53 8.99
C LEU A 340 16.42 -30.12 9.53
N ILE A 341 16.48 -29.71 10.79
CA ILE A 341 17.73 -29.40 11.48
C ILE A 341 18.02 -30.55 12.44
N LEU A 342 19.02 -31.37 12.13
CA LEU A 342 19.38 -32.53 12.94
C LEU A 342 20.05 -32.11 14.27
N LYS A 343 19.85 -32.90 15.32
CA LYS A 343 20.66 -32.82 16.54
C LYS A 343 22.05 -33.40 16.26
N ASP A 344 23.00 -33.14 17.16
CA ASP A 344 24.32 -33.74 17.08
C ASP A 344 24.24 -35.27 17.04
N ASN A 345 25.17 -35.89 16.30
CA ASN A 345 25.25 -37.34 16.08
C ASN A 345 24.15 -37.96 15.19
N TYR A 346 23.39 -37.14 14.46
CA TYR A 346 22.46 -37.60 13.43
C TYR A 346 22.83 -37.06 12.05
N TRP A 347 22.55 -37.87 11.03
CA TRP A 347 22.87 -37.56 9.63
C TRP A 347 21.77 -38.05 8.69
N ARG A 348 21.65 -37.43 7.51
CA ARG A 348 20.79 -37.84 6.42
C ARG A 348 21.50 -37.69 5.08
N GLU A 349 21.15 -38.54 4.12
CA GLU A 349 21.81 -38.59 2.80
C GLU A 349 21.69 -37.29 2.02
N SER A 350 20.54 -36.63 2.11
CA SER A 350 20.29 -35.40 1.39
C SER A 350 19.25 -34.54 2.10
N ASN A 351 19.16 -33.29 1.67
CA ASN A 351 18.15 -32.38 2.20
C ASN A 351 16.72 -32.73 1.78
N THR A 352 16.54 -33.67 0.86
CA THR A 352 15.24 -34.09 0.31
C THR A 352 14.69 -35.37 0.94
N THR A 353 15.44 -36.03 1.83
CA THR A 353 14.98 -37.20 2.58
C THR A 353 14.85 -36.89 4.06
N ASP A 354 13.88 -37.56 4.69
CA ASP A 354 13.68 -37.63 6.13
C ASP A 354 14.14 -38.97 6.73
N GLU A 355 14.84 -39.79 5.94
CA GLU A 355 15.58 -40.95 6.42
C GLU A 355 16.82 -40.50 7.18
N ILE A 356 16.74 -40.61 8.51
CA ILE A 356 17.77 -40.14 9.44
C ILE A 356 18.47 -41.33 10.10
N TYR A 357 19.80 -41.30 10.07
CA TYR A 357 20.67 -42.31 10.66
C TYR A 357 21.45 -41.73 11.84
N SER A 358 21.69 -42.56 12.86
CA SER A 358 22.67 -42.22 13.91
C SER A 358 24.08 -42.38 13.36
N CYS A 359 24.92 -41.40 13.59
CA CYS A 359 26.32 -41.47 13.19
C CYS A 359 27.06 -42.49 14.06
N LEU A 360 27.91 -43.29 13.42
CA LEU A 360 28.71 -44.30 14.12
C LEU A 360 29.80 -43.67 14.99
N LYS A 361 30.15 -42.40 14.74
CA LYS A 361 31.15 -41.61 15.47
C LYS A 361 30.62 -40.18 15.71
N ASN A 362 31.30 -39.43 16.58
CA ASN A 362 31.00 -38.02 16.90
C ASN A 362 31.32 -37.03 15.75
N GLY A 363 31.20 -37.46 14.49
CA GLY A 363 31.67 -36.76 13.30
C GLY A 363 30.60 -35.95 12.55
N CYS A 364 29.35 -35.99 12.98
CA CYS A 364 28.26 -35.31 12.30
C CYS A 364 27.49 -34.36 13.24
N SER A 365 27.25 -33.15 12.76
CA SER A 365 26.41 -32.14 13.41
C SER A 365 26.08 -31.04 12.41
N GLU A 366 24.79 -30.87 12.12
CA GLU A 366 24.29 -29.72 11.35
C GLU A 366 24.22 -28.43 12.17
N THR A 367 24.26 -28.53 13.50
CA THR A 367 24.25 -27.37 14.39
C THR A 367 25.63 -26.72 14.52
N ASN A 368 26.70 -27.45 14.15
CA ASN A 368 28.06 -26.95 14.16
C ASN A 368 28.29 -25.93 13.02
N LYS A 369 28.90 -24.79 13.35
CA LYS A 369 29.23 -23.73 12.38
C LYS A 369 30.30 -24.14 11.36
N ILE A 370 31.14 -25.12 11.71
CA ILE A 370 32.22 -25.61 10.86
C ILE A 370 31.88 -27.03 10.42
N GLN A 371 31.01 -27.12 9.43
CA GLN A 371 30.56 -28.37 8.83
C GLN A 371 30.50 -28.26 7.30
N ILE A 372 30.64 -29.41 6.63
CA ILE A 372 30.34 -29.58 5.21
C ILE A 372 29.31 -30.71 5.10
N ASN A 373 28.10 -30.41 4.62
CA ASN A 373 26.98 -31.35 4.49
C ASN A 373 26.70 -32.16 5.78
N GLY A 374 26.78 -31.52 6.94
CA GLY A 374 26.55 -32.11 8.24
C GLY A 374 27.78 -32.80 8.85
N CYS A 375 28.87 -33.04 8.10
CA CYS A 375 30.11 -33.55 8.67
C CYS A 375 30.91 -32.43 9.33
N ILE A 376 31.32 -32.60 10.58
CA ILE A 376 32.16 -31.61 11.28
C ILE A 376 33.59 -31.66 10.75
N LYS A 377 34.36 -30.59 11.01
CA LYS A 377 35.74 -30.45 10.53
C LYS A 377 36.57 -31.73 10.64
N GLY A 378 37.12 -32.16 9.51
CA GLY A 378 38.01 -33.32 9.40
C GLY A 378 37.32 -34.65 9.08
N TYR A 379 35.99 -34.72 9.17
CA TYR A 379 35.21 -35.89 8.79
C TYR A 379 34.64 -35.76 7.37
N ILE A 380 34.54 -36.88 6.67
CA ILE A 380 34.02 -37.01 5.30
C ILE A 380 33.27 -38.34 5.14
N GLY A 381 32.70 -38.53 3.96
CA GLY A 381 31.90 -39.71 3.61
C GLY A 381 30.43 -39.52 3.94
N PRO A 382 29.55 -40.39 3.43
CA PRO A 382 28.12 -40.29 3.67
C PRO A 382 27.84 -40.28 5.18
N LEU A 383 28.34 -41.22 5.97
CA LEU A 383 28.04 -41.27 7.41
C LEU A 383 28.93 -40.39 8.30
N CYS A 384 29.76 -39.51 7.72
CA CYS A 384 30.77 -38.72 8.43
C CYS A 384 31.64 -39.57 9.40
N ASP A 385 32.01 -40.79 9.01
CA ASP A 385 32.69 -41.79 9.85
C ASP A 385 34.18 -41.95 9.51
N SER A 386 34.61 -41.29 8.44
CA SER A 386 35.93 -41.39 7.83
C SER A 386 36.63 -40.03 7.93
N CYS A 387 37.94 -40.04 8.19
CA CYS A 387 38.72 -38.80 8.23
C CYS A 387 39.19 -38.40 6.83
N ASP A 388 39.28 -37.09 6.56
CA ASP A 388 39.82 -36.56 5.31
C ASP A 388 41.35 -36.72 5.25
N TYR A 389 41.80 -37.95 5.03
CA TYR A 389 43.22 -38.31 5.00
C TYR A 389 43.98 -37.65 3.85
N LYS A 390 43.29 -37.28 2.76
CA LYS A 390 43.88 -36.57 1.61
C LYS A 390 43.82 -35.04 1.76
N GLY A 391 43.01 -34.53 2.68
CA GLY A 391 42.73 -33.11 2.83
C GLY A 391 42.00 -32.49 1.64
N GLN A 392 41.23 -33.31 0.91
CA GLN A 392 40.55 -32.88 -0.32
C GLN A 392 39.34 -31.98 -0.06
N TYR A 393 38.69 -32.12 1.10
CA TYR A 393 37.47 -31.40 1.47
C TYR A 393 37.73 -30.32 2.51
N TRP A 394 38.66 -30.57 3.44
CA TRP A 394 38.96 -29.67 4.56
C TRP A 394 40.27 -28.88 4.41
N ASN A 395 40.94 -28.99 3.26
CA ASN A 395 42.23 -28.34 2.97
C ASN A 395 43.34 -28.63 4.01
N ALA A 396 43.20 -29.72 4.75
CA ALA A 396 44.18 -30.22 5.71
C ALA A 396 43.98 -31.73 5.88
N GLN A 397 45.07 -32.47 6.14
CA GLN A 397 45.00 -33.91 6.35
C GLN A 397 44.52 -34.23 7.78
N TYR A 398 43.57 -35.15 7.89
CA TYR A 398 43.02 -35.64 9.15
C TYR A 398 43.21 -37.14 9.28
N ALA A 399 43.50 -37.60 10.48
CA ALA A 399 43.53 -39.03 10.80
C ALA A 399 42.78 -39.33 12.10
N LEU A 400 42.43 -40.60 12.23
CA LEU A 400 41.66 -41.10 13.36
C LEU A 400 42.56 -41.22 14.60
N ASN A 401 42.18 -40.55 15.68
CA ASN A 401 42.77 -40.68 17.02
C ASN A 401 41.64 -40.98 18.02
N GLY A 402 41.56 -42.25 18.45
CA GLY A 402 40.36 -42.76 19.15
C GLY A 402 39.13 -42.66 18.25
N ASP A 403 38.06 -42.03 18.73
CA ASP A 403 36.83 -41.80 17.95
C ASP A 403 36.80 -40.45 17.21
N ARG A 404 37.91 -39.71 17.23
CA ARG A 404 37.99 -38.35 16.67
C ARG A 404 38.92 -38.23 15.47
N CYS A 405 38.47 -37.52 14.44
CA CYS A 405 39.34 -37.06 13.37
C CYS A 405 40.08 -35.81 13.85
N VAL A 406 41.40 -35.91 13.94
CA VAL A 406 42.27 -34.81 14.37
C VAL A 406 43.27 -34.50 13.26
N GLN A 407 43.70 -33.24 13.18
CA GLN A 407 44.59 -32.79 12.11
C GLN A 407 45.96 -33.46 12.28
N CYS A 408 46.53 -34.01 11.21
CA CYS A 408 47.77 -34.78 11.26
C CYS A 408 48.95 -34.02 11.89
N GLN A 409 48.97 -32.69 11.78
CA GLN A 409 49.98 -31.82 12.40
C GLN A 409 49.97 -31.88 13.94
N GLU A 410 48.79 -32.12 14.55
CA GLU A 410 48.64 -32.25 16.01
C GLU A 410 49.04 -33.66 16.50
N ILE A 411 48.90 -34.68 15.66
CA ILE A 411 49.29 -36.07 15.96
C ILE A 411 50.82 -36.23 15.95
N ALA A 412 51.52 -35.54 15.05
CA ALA A 412 52.98 -35.59 14.96
C ALA A 412 53.69 -35.14 16.24
N PHE A 413 53.03 -34.32 17.08
CA PHE A 413 53.56 -33.88 18.37
C PHE A 413 53.45 -34.94 19.48
N LEU A 414 52.55 -35.93 19.34
CA LEU A 414 52.30 -36.98 20.33
C LEU A 414 53.09 -38.28 20.09
N LYS A 415 53.67 -38.48 18.90
CA LYS A 415 54.46 -39.66 18.53
C LYS A 415 55.92 -39.63 19.04
N LYS A 416 56.12 -39.35 20.34
CA LYS A 416 57.35 -39.73 21.05
C LYS A 416 57.21 -41.04 21.83
N PHE A 417 56.01 -41.61 21.96
CA PHE A 417 55.79 -42.88 22.65
C PHE A 417 54.68 -43.72 21.97
N PHE A 418 55.07 -44.84 21.37
CA PHE A 418 54.26 -45.99 20.93
C PHE A 418 53.30 -45.87 19.72
N PHE A 419 53.00 -47.05 19.15
CA PHE A 419 52.82 -47.39 17.73
C PHE A 419 51.45 -47.06 17.07
N LEU A 420 51.51 -46.91 15.73
CA LEU A 420 50.48 -47.11 14.69
C LEU A 420 49.24 -46.20 14.65
N SER A 421 49.39 -45.07 13.94
CA SER A 421 48.30 -44.36 13.23
C SER A 421 48.93 -43.67 12.02
N TYR A 422 48.66 -44.14 10.79
CA TYR A 422 49.33 -43.62 9.59
C TYR A 422 48.62 -42.36 9.06
N CYS A 423 49.28 -41.20 9.20
CA CYS A 423 49.24 -40.15 8.16
C CYS A 423 50.51 -40.35 7.34
N ILE A 424 50.39 -40.50 6.01
CA ILE A 424 51.53 -40.52 5.08
C ILE A 424 51.57 -39.18 4.37
#